data_AF-A0A316HLJ4-F1
#
_entry.id   AF-A0A316HLJ4-F1
#
_cell.length_a   1.000
_cell.length_b   1.000
_cell.length_c   1.000
_cell.angle_alpha   90.00
_cell.angle_beta   90.00
_cell.angle_gamma   90.00
#
_symmetry.space_group_name_H-M   'P 1'
#
loop_
_entity.id
_entity.type
_entity.pdbx_description
1 polymer ?
#
loop_
_entity_poly.entity_id
_entity_poly.type
_entity_poly.pdbx_seq_one_letter_code
_entity_poly.pdbx_strand_id
1 'polypeptide(L)'
;MSALLAAVLVASGVPALAGEPAISSDRGLVSIRSVHGNGNFVSWRLLGSDAADVAFNVYRDGVKVNRAPVTTATSYLDAGAPANASYSVRQVSGGVESAATRSVGTLATSRDVPLQIPGSGYVANDASVGDLDGDGEWEIVLKWDPADAKDNAQKGRTGNVYLDAYKLNGTRLWRIDLGRNIRAGAHYTQFQVFDYDGDGKAEVAVKTADGTRSGTGQVIGNANADHRNADGYILTGPE
;
A
#
# COMPACT_ATOMS: atom_id res chain seq x y z
N MET A 1 -44.72 -25.10 -51.87
CA MET A 1 -44.16 -24.01 -51.04
C MET A 1 -43.59 -24.65 -49.79
N SER A 2 -42.27 -24.87 -49.73
CA SER A 2 -41.57 -25.29 -48.50
C SER A 2 -40.83 -24.08 -47.97
N ALA A 3 -41.16 -23.65 -46.75
CA ALA A 3 -40.46 -22.58 -46.05
C ALA A 3 -39.29 -23.19 -45.25
N LEU A 4 -38.07 -22.73 -45.54
CA LEU A 4 -36.89 -23.03 -44.74
C LEU A 4 -36.86 -22.09 -43.53
N LEU A 5 -36.83 -22.65 -42.32
CA LEU A 5 -36.62 -21.90 -41.07
C LEU A 5 -35.11 -21.71 -40.88
N ALA A 6 -34.62 -20.47 -40.85
CA ALA A 6 -33.25 -20.15 -40.46
C ALA A 6 -33.21 -19.84 -38.97
N ALA A 7 -32.55 -20.70 -38.18
CA ALA A 7 -32.28 -20.45 -36.77
C ALA A 7 -31.01 -19.57 -36.65
N VAL A 8 -31.16 -18.37 -36.11
CA VAL A 8 -30.03 -17.48 -35.77
C VAL A 8 -29.50 -17.92 -34.40
N LEU A 9 -28.27 -18.43 -34.37
CA LEU A 9 -27.54 -18.72 -33.14
C LEU A 9 -26.91 -17.40 -32.65
N VAL A 10 -27.44 -16.82 -31.59
CA VAL A 10 -26.82 -15.68 -30.91
C VAL A 10 -25.80 -16.25 -29.93
N ALA A 11 -24.51 -16.13 -30.26
CA ALA A 11 -23.44 -16.41 -29.32
C ALA A 11 -23.44 -15.30 -28.26
N SER A 12 -23.87 -15.62 -27.03
CA SER A 12 -23.67 -14.77 -25.87
C SER A 12 -22.18 -14.72 -25.56
N GLY A 13 -21.51 -13.63 -25.95
CA GLY A 13 -20.15 -13.34 -25.51
C GLY A 13 -20.13 -13.23 -23.99
N VAL A 14 -19.24 -13.99 -23.34
CA VAL A 14 -18.92 -13.78 -21.93
C VAL A 14 -18.36 -12.36 -21.82
N PRO A 15 -18.91 -11.47 -20.98
CA PRO A 15 -18.31 -10.17 -20.79
C PRO A 15 -16.87 -10.39 -20.32
N ALA A 16 -15.92 -9.75 -21.01
CA ALA A 16 -14.57 -9.63 -20.50
C ALA A 16 -14.66 -9.06 -19.09
N LEU A 17 -14.02 -9.73 -18.12
CA LEU A 17 -13.76 -9.15 -16.82
C LEU A 17 -13.16 -7.76 -17.09
N ALA A 18 -13.81 -6.71 -16.57
CA ALA A 18 -13.23 -5.38 -16.59
C ALA A 18 -11.80 -5.50 -16.08
N GLY A 19 -10.82 -4.98 -16.84
CA GLY A 19 -9.42 -5.05 -16.45
C GLY A 19 -9.29 -4.56 -15.02
N GLU A 20 -8.57 -5.32 -14.18
CA GLU A 20 -8.35 -4.92 -12.80
C GLU A 20 -7.87 -3.47 -12.75
N PRO A 21 -8.30 -2.67 -11.75
CA PRO A 21 -7.81 -1.31 -11.55
C PRO A 21 -6.30 -1.30 -11.73
N ALA A 22 -5.80 -0.39 -12.57
CA ALA A 22 -4.41 -0.41 -13.00
C ALA A 22 -3.49 -0.22 -11.79
N ILE A 23 -3.04 -1.34 -11.22
CA ILE A 23 -1.98 -1.35 -10.22
C ILE A 23 -0.79 -0.65 -10.88
N SER A 24 -0.36 0.46 -10.28
CA SER A 24 0.79 1.28 -10.62
C SER A 24 1.78 0.66 -11.62
N SER A 25 2.12 1.42 -12.67
CA SER A 25 3.22 1.07 -13.59
C SER A 25 4.61 1.09 -12.95
N ASP A 26 4.73 1.51 -11.67
CA ASP A 26 5.99 1.45 -10.94
C ASP A 26 6.43 0.00 -10.75
N ARG A 27 7.66 -0.25 -11.20
CA ARG A 27 8.34 -1.54 -11.08
C ARG A 27 8.73 -1.87 -9.65
N GLY A 28 8.53 -0.98 -8.68
CA GLY A 28 8.87 -1.23 -7.27
C GLY A 28 10.34 -1.61 -7.11
N LEU A 29 11.19 -0.94 -7.89
CA LEU A 29 12.61 -1.25 -7.96
C LEU A 29 13.26 -1.02 -6.59
N VAL A 30 13.96 -2.03 -6.09
CA VAL A 30 14.76 -1.94 -4.86
C VAL A 30 16.15 -2.47 -5.09
N SER A 31 17.13 -1.88 -4.41
CA SER A 31 18.50 -2.36 -4.34
C SER A 31 18.90 -2.49 -2.88
N ILE A 32 19.37 -3.68 -2.48
CA ILE A 32 19.88 -3.96 -1.14
C ILE A 32 21.32 -4.42 -1.22
N ARG A 33 22.12 -4.07 -0.21
CA ARG A 33 23.48 -4.56 -0.11
C ARG A 33 23.47 -6.07 0.14
N SER A 34 24.22 -6.83 -0.65
CA SER A 34 24.34 -8.27 -0.43
C SER A 34 25.08 -8.53 0.89
N VAL A 35 24.49 -9.36 1.75
CA VAL A 35 25.13 -9.82 3.00
C VAL A 35 26.09 -10.98 2.79
N HIS A 36 26.01 -11.64 1.63
CA HIS A 36 26.81 -12.83 1.29
C HIS A 36 27.99 -12.54 0.35
N GLY A 37 28.24 -11.27 0.01
CA GLY A 37 29.37 -10.91 -0.85
C GLY A 37 29.51 -9.42 -1.11
N ASN A 38 30.56 -9.05 -1.84
CA ASN A 38 30.74 -7.70 -2.35
C ASN A 38 29.80 -7.50 -3.56
N GLY A 39 28.70 -6.75 -3.41
CA GLY A 39 27.77 -6.45 -4.49
C GLY A 39 26.38 -6.06 -3.99
N ASN A 40 25.47 -5.72 -4.91
CA ASN A 40 24.11 -5.30 -4.57
C ASN A 40 23.09 -6.23 -5.24
N PHE A 41 22.09 -6.65 -4.49
CA PHE A 41 20.95 -7.40 -5.01
C PHE A 41 19.85 -6.42 -5.41
N VAL A 42 19.46 -6.46 -6.68
CA VAL A 42 18.47 -5.59 -7.27
C VAL A 42 17.25 -6.43 -7.62
N SER A 43 16.04 -5.98 -7.26
CA SER A 43 14.80 -6.67 -7.62
C SER A 43 13.69 -5.71 -7.98
N TRP A 44 12.77 -6.16 -8.82
CA TRP A 44 11.63 -5.41 -9.32
C TRP A 44 10.40 -6.30 -9.50
N ARG A 45 9.25 -5.69 -9.72
CA ARG A 45 7.97 -6.35 -9.99
C ARG A 45 7.88 -6.82 -11.44
N LEU A 46 7.44 -8.06 -11.60
CA LEU A 46 6.74 -8.50 -12.81
C LEU A 46 5.29 -8.03 -12.66
N LEU A 47 4.80 -7.20 -13.57
CA LEU A 47 3.45 -6.64 -13.51
C LEU A 47 2.48 -7.58 -14.24
N GLY A 48 1.22 -7.61 -13.80
CA GLY A 48 0.18 -8.41 -14.48
C GLY A 48 -0.08 -7.99 -15.92
N SER A 49 0.27 -6.75 -16.27
CA SER A 49 0.19 -6.20 -17.64
C SER A 49 1.38 -6.57 -18.53
N ASP A 50 2.40 -7.24 -18.00
CA ASP A 50 3.57 -7.61 -18.80
C ASP A 50 3.26 -8.76 -19.77
N ALA A 51 3.87 -8.70 -20.95
CA ALA A 51 3.87 -9.81 -21.88
C ALA A 51 4.58 -11.03 -21.27
N ALA A 52 4.14 -12.24 -21.63
CA ALA A 52 4.71 -13.48 -21.09
C ALA A 52 6.20 -13.66 -21.42
N ASP A 53 6.68 -13.07 -22.50
CA ASP A 53 8.08 -13.09 -22.97
C ASP A 53 8.86 -11.83 -22.60
N VAL A 54 8.35 -11.02 -21.67
CA VAL A 54 9.02 -9.80 -21.22
C VAL A 54 10.42 -10.09 -20.70
N ALA A 55 11.37 -9.22 -21.04
CA ALA A 55 12.72 -9.26 -20.49
C ALA A 55 13.10 -7.91 -19.87
N PHE A 56 14.21 -7.89 -19.14
CA PHE A 56 14.65 -6.67 -18.45
C PHE A 56 16.15 -6.41 -18.61
N ASN A 57 16.51 -5.15 -18.80
CA ASN A 57 17.89 -4.67 -18.71
C ASN A 57 18.07 -3.85 -17.44
N VAL A 58 19.19 -4.09 -16.76
CA VAL A 58 19.55 -3.45 -15.49
C VAL A 58 20.68 -2.46 -15.75
N TYR A 59 20.52 -1.25 -15.25
CA TYR A 59 21.46 -0.16 -15.41
C TYR A 59 21.98 0.26 -14.04
N ARG A 60 23.31 0.32 -13.91
CA ARG A 60 24.01 0.91 -12.77
C ARG A 60 24.58 2.26 -13.20
N ASP A 61 24.19 3.33 -12.51
CA ASP A 61 24.67 4.70 -12.79
C ASP A 61 24.54 5.07 -14.28
N GLY A 62 23.45 4.63 -14.92
CA GLY A 62 23.17 4.86 -16.34
C GLY A 62 23.85 3.89 -17.32
N VAL A 63 24.66 2.94 -16.85
CA VAL A 63 25.36 1.95 -17.70
C VAL A 63 24.74 0.56 -17.52
N LYS A 64 24.42 -0.10 -18.63
CA LYS A 64 23.86 -1.46 -18.61
C LYS A 64 24.88 -2.45 -18.03
N VAL A 65 24.46 -3.28 -17.06
CA VAL A 65 25.34 -4.23 -16.36
C VAL A 65 25.12 -5.70 -16.71
N ASN A 66 23.92 -6.07 -17.20
CA ASN A 66 23.64 -7.43 -17.66
C ASN A 66 24.04 -7.62 -19.13
N ARG A 67 24.71 -8.73 -19.46
CA ARG A 67 25.17 -9.04 -20.84
C ARG A 67 24.02 -9.34 -21.79
N ALA A 68 23.01 -10.07 -21.33
CA ALA A 68 21.79 -10.39 -22.06
C ALA A 68 20.58 -9.99 -21.21
N PRO A 69 19.44 -9.60 -21.82
CA PRO A 69 18.20 -9.30 -21.09
C PRO A 69 17.84 -10.42 -20.12
N VAL A 70 17.47 -10.05 -18.89
CA VAL A 70 17.05 -11.00 -17.85
C VAL A 70 15.62 -11.45 -18.17
N THR A 71 15.44 -12.75 -18.38
CA THR A 71 14.15 -13.37 -18.75
C THR A 71 13.66 -14.40 -17.73
N THR A 72 14.53 -14.86 -16.83
CA THR A 72 14.24 -15.97 -15.91
C THR A 72 13.85 -15.53 -14.51
N ALA A 73 14.03 -14.25 -14.20
CA ALA A 73 13.74 -13.65 -12.89
C ALA A 73 13.51 -12.14 -13.03
N THR A 74 12.91 -11.54 -12.01
CA THR A 74 12.86 -10.07 -11.83
C THR A 74 13.85 -9.61 -10.76
N SER A 75 15.06 -10.15 -10.83
CA SER A 75 16.17 -9.77 -9.97
C SER A 75 17.51 -9.91 -10.66
N TYR A 76 18.52 -9.24 -10.11
CA TYR A 76 19.89 -9.26 -10.60
C TYR A 76 20.87 -9.02 -9.44
N LEU A 77 21.90 -9.86 -9.34
CA LEU A 77 23.01 -9.63 -8.42
C LEU A 77 24.16 -8.95 -9.16
N ASP A 78 24.39 -7.67 -8.88
CA ASP A 78 25.51 -6.92 -9.43
C ASP A 78 26.76 -7.12 -8.56
N ALA A 79 27.49 -8.19 -8.85
CA ALA A 79 28.69 -8.58 -8.11
C ALA A 79 29.82 -7.54 -8.29
N GLY A 80 30.45 -7.17 -7.19
CA GLY A 80 31.52 -6.17 -7.14
C GLY A 80 31.05 -4.72 -7.21
N ALA A 81 29.73 -4.47 -7.26
CA ALA A 81 29.20 -3.11 -7.33
C ALA A 81 29.49 -2.29 -6.05
N PRO A 82 29.74 -0.98 -6.17
CA PRO A 82 29.86 -0.06 -5.05
C PRO A 82 28.59 -0.04 -4.18
N ALA A 83 28.74 0.15 -2.88
CA ALA A 83 27.61 0.22 -1.94
C ALA A 83 26.72 1.46 -2.15
N ASN A 84 27.22 2.50 -2.81
CA ASN A 84 26.49 3.74 -3.13
C ASN A 84 25.96 3.77 -4.58
N ALA A 85 26.04 2.65 -5.32
CA ALA A 85 25.56 2.58 -6.68
C ALA A 85 24.04 2.82 -6.77
N SER A 86 23.61 3.46 -7.86
CA SER A 86 22.21 3.67 -8.17
C SER A 86 21.76 2.82 -9.35
N TYR A 87 20.53 2.29 -9.28
CA TYR A 87 19.99 1.37 -10.28
C TYR A 87 18.71 1.88 -10.92
N SER A 88 18.55 1.60 -12.21
CA SER A 88 17.27 1.67 -12.94
C SER A 88 17.10 0.41 -13.78
N VAL A 89 15.86 0.12 -14.17
CA VAL A 89 15.51 -1.03 -15.01
C VAL A 89 14.78 -0.54 -16.25
N ARG A 90 14.98 -1.24 -17.37
CA ARG A 90 14.20 -1.06 -18.60
C ARG A 90 13.56 -2.39 -18.98
N GLN A 91 12.25 -2.37 -19.18
CA GLN A 91 11.56 -3.48 -19.81
C GLN A 91 11.98 -3.58 -21.28
N VAL A 92 12.12 -4.81 -21.77
CA VAL A 92 12.38 -5.14 -23.18
C VAL A 92 11.21 -6.01 -23.66
N SER A 93 10.56 -5.57 -24.73
CA SER A 93 9.47 -6.32 -25.39
C SER A 93 9.63 -6.23 -26.90
N GLY A 94 9.50 -7.36 -27.61
CA GLY A 94 9.75 -7.42 -29.05
C GLY A 94 11.16 -6.93 -29.45
N GLY A 95 12.14 -7.04 -28.56
CA GLY A 95 13.51 -6.53 -28.76
C GLY A 95 13.69 -5.02 -28.56
N VAL A 96 12.66 -4.29 -28.16
CA VAL A 96 12.70 -2.83 -27.95
C VAL A 96 12.67 -2.51 -26.45
N GLU A 97 13.55 -1.59 -26.03
CA GLU A 97 13.55 -1.07 -24.66
C GLU A 97 12.48 0.01 -24.43
N SER A 98 11.83 -0.07 -23.28
CA SER A 98 11.00 0.99 -22.71
C SER A 98 11.83 2.10 -22.05
N ALA A 99 11.15 3.14 -21.58
CA ALA A 99 11.74 4.14 -20.70
C ALA A 99 12.29 3.50 -19.42
N ALA A 100 13.35 4.08 -18.88
CA ALA A 100 13.90 3.64 -17.60
C ALA A 100 12.93 3.94 -16.45
N THR A 101 12.89 3.06 -15.47
CA THR A 101 12.30 3.37 -14.16
C THR A 101 13.02 4.55 -13.52
N ARG A 102 12.42 5.14 -12.47
CA ARG A 102 13.16 6.00 -11.55
C ARG A 102 14.39 5.24 -11.02
N SER A 103 15.46 5.99 -10.78
CA SER A 103 16.66 5.44 -10.18
C SER A 103 16.48 5.29 -8.67
N VAL A 104 16.97 4.19 -8.12
CA VAL A 104 16.99 3.95 -6.66
C VAL A 104 18.41 3.81 -6.16
N GLY A 105 18.69 4.34 -4.97
CA GLY A 105 19.94 4.08 -4.26
C GLY A 105 19.94 2.70 -3.63
N THR A 106 21.12 2.22 -3.25
CA THR A 106 21.27 0.94 -2.54
C THR A 106 21.04 1.14 -1.04
N LEU A 107 20.12 0.34 -0.47
CA LEU A 107 19.84 0.26 0.95
C LEU A 107 20.75 -0.77 1.64
N ALA A 108 20.97 -0.63 2.94
CA ALA A 108 21.81 -1.56 3.69
C ALA A 108 21.15 -2.95 3.80
N THR A 109 19.95 -3.02 4.38
CA THR A 109 19.17 -4.26 4.57
C THR A 109 17.69 -3.98 4.83
N SER A 110 17.39 -2.84 5.47
CA SER A 110 16.04 -2.32 5.71
C SER A 110 15.86 -0.90 5.14
N ARG A 111 14.61 -0.45 5.11
CA ARG A 111 14.23 0.96 4.97
C ARG A 111 13.51 1.38 6.23
N ASP A 112 14.11 2.26 7.00
CA ASP A 112 13.47 2.81 8.20
C ASP A 112 12.52 3.94 7.78
N VAL A 113 11.29 3.91 8.33
CA VAL A 113 10.28 4.96 8.12
C VAL A 113 10.12 5.71 9.44
N PRO A 114 10.64 6.95 9.57
CA PRO A 114 10.47 7.74 10.77
C PRO A 114 9.00 8.01 11.09
N LEU A 115 8.58 7.68 12.32
CA LEU A 115 7.19 7.84 12.77
C LEU A 115 7.03 9.04 13.70
N GLN A 116 5.89 9.73 13.64
CA GLN A 116 5.51 10.75 14.62
C GLN A 116 4.53 10.20 15.65
N ILE A 117 5.09 9.58 16.69
CA ILE A 117 4.34 8.92 17.77
C ILE A 117 3.34 9.92 18.42
N PRO A 118 2.04 9.57 18.57
CA PRO A 118 1.02 10.49 19.10
C PRO A 118 1.20 10.88 20.57
N GLY A 119 1.93 10.08 21.36
CA GLY A 119 2.25 10.39 22.75
C GLY A 119 2.93 9.22 23.46
N SER A 120 3.49 9.49 24.64
CA SER A 120 4.04 8.45 25.53
C SER A 120 2.91 7.55 26.02
N GLY A 121 2.84 6.31 25.52
CA GLY A 121 1.72 5.41 25.80
C GLY A 121 1.05 4.85 24.55
N TYR A 122 1.58 5.16 23.35
CA TYR A 122 1.13 4.56 22.10
C TYR A 122 2.22 3.68 21.49
N VAL A 123 1.78 2.61 20.84
CA VAL A 123 2.63 1.73 20.05
C VAL A 123 2.12 1.67 18.61
N ALA A 124 3.06 1.61 17.66
CA ALA A 124 2.74 1.27 16.29
C ALA A 124 2.19 -0.17 16.27
N ASN A 125 1.03 -0.37 15.64
CA ASN A 125 0.31 -1.64 15.68
C ASN A 125 0.03 -2.12 14.25
N ASP A 126 -1.19 -2.58 13.95
CA ASP A 126 -1.56 -3.06 12.62
C ASP A 126 -1.34 -1.98 11.55
N ALA A 127 -0.95 -2.41 10.36
CA ALA A 127 -0.79 -1.55 9.21
C ALA A 127 -1.46 -2.17 7.97
N SER A 128 -1.84 -1.30 7.04
CA SER A 128 -2.23 -1.65 5.68
C SER A 128 -1.50 -0.72 4.71
N VAL A 129 -1.65 -0.94 3.42
CA VAL A 129 -0.94 -0.21 2.37
C VAL A 129 -1.86 0.12 1.20
N GLY A 130 -1.58 1.23 0.54
CA GLY A 130 -2.26 1.68 -0.66
C GLY A 130 -1.52 2.87 -1.26
N ASP A 131 -1.69 3.09 -2.55
CA ASP A 131 -1.19 4.30 -3.23
C ASP A 131 -2.20 5.43 -2.96
N LEU A 132 -1.94 6.29 -1.97
CA LEU A 132 -2.93 7.28 -1.50
C LEU A 132 -2.91 8.57 -2.33
N ASP A 133 -1.88 8.79 -3.14
CA ASP A 133 -1.75 10.00 -3.97
C ASP A 133 -1.57 9.75 -5.47
N GLY A 134 -1.53 8.49 -5.89
CA GLY A 134 -1.51 8.06 -7.30
C GLY A 134 -0.12 8.18 -7.93
N ASP A 135 0.95 8.22 -7.13
CA ASP A 135 2.33 8.33 -7.62
C ASP A 135 2.98 6.98 -7.94
N GLY A 136 2.31 5.89 -7.58
CA GLY A 136 2.73 4.52 -7.82
C GLY A 136 3.58 3.88 -6.74
N GLU A 137 4.02 4.62 -5.73
CA GLU A 137 4.63 4.13 -4.50
C GLU A 137 3.51 3.95 -3.45
N TRP A 138 3.58 2.87 -2.65
CA TRP A 138 2.58 2.67 -1.61
C TRP A 138 2.93 3.47 -0.36
N GLU A 139 1.92 4.08 0.23
CA GLU A 139 1.96 4.57 1.60
C GLU A 139 1.59 3.46 2.59
N ILE A 140 2.02 3.67 3.84
CA ILE A 140 1.64 2.85 4.98
C ILE A 140 0.53 3.59 5.74
N VAL A 141 -0.63 2.96 5.88
CA VAL A 141 -1.67 3.38 6.84
C VAL A 141 -1.44 2.60 8.12
N LEU A 142 -1.00 3.28 9.18
CA LEU A 142 -0.59 2.72 10.45
C LEU A 142 -1.60 3.03 11.55
N LYS A 143 -2.07 2.00 12.24
CA LYS A 143 -2.86 2.14 13.47
C LYS A 143 -1.95 2.33 14.67
N TRP A 144 -2.29 3.30 15.51
CA TRP A 144 -1.70 3.50 16.83
C TRP A 144 -2.65 3.00 17.90
N ASP A 145 -2.16 2.04 18.68
CA ASP A 145 -2.89 1.51 19.83
C ASP A 145 -2.38 2.17 21.12
N PRO A 146 -3.29 2.67 21.98
CA PRO A 146 -2.91 3.10 23.32
C PRO A 146 -2.59 1.88 24.19
N ALA A 147 -1.69 2.06 25.15
CA ALA A 147 -1.26 1.00 26.08
C ALA A 147 -2.41 0.45 26.96
N ASP A 148 -3.52 1.17 27.03
CA ASP A 148 -4.74 0.78 27.73
C ASP A 148 -5.82 0.21 26.81
N ALA A 149 -5.51 -0.21 25.58
CA ALA A 149 -6.42 -0.97 24.72
C ALA A 149 -6.98 -2.22 25.44
N LYS A 150 -8.17 -2.67 25.02
CA LYS A 150 -8.93 -3.72 25.71
C LYS A 150 -9.38 -4.81 24.77
N ASP A 151 -9.37 -6.04 25.27
CA ASP A 151 -10.23 -7.08 24.72
C ASP A 151 -11.71 -6.78 25.02
N ASN A 152 -12.63 -7.34 24.25
CA ASN A 152 -14.08 -7.13 24.43
C ASN A 152 -14.56 -7.56 25.81
N ALA A 153 -13.99 -8.63 26.38
CA ALA A 153 -14.36 -9.14 27.70
C ALA A 153 -13.89 -8.25 28.85
N GLN A 154 -13.00 -7.28 28.59
CA GLN A 154 -12.39 -6.45 29.62
C GLN A 154 -13.06 -5.08 29.69
N LYS A 155 -13.46 -4.68 30.91
CA LYS A 155 -13.94 -3.34 31.21
C LYS A 155 -12.79 -2.33 31.24
N GLY A 156 -13.12 -1.03 31.17
CA GLY A 156 -12.21 0.10 31.28
C GLY A 156 -12.31 1.06 30.09
N ARG A 157 -12.08 2.35 30.34
CA ARG A 157 -11.89 3.33 29.26
C ARG A 157 -10.56 3.06 28.56
N THR A 158 -10.47 3.46 27.30
CA THR A 158 -9.25 3.42 26.51
C THR A 158 -8.90 4.82 26.01
N GLY A 159 -7.64 5.04 25.68
CA GLY A 159 -7.23 6.14 24.79
C GLY A 159 -7.91 6.05 23.43
N ASN A 160 -7.80 7.14 22.66
CA ASN A 160 -8.31 7.17 21.29
C ASN A 160 -7.45 6.27 20.39
N VAL A 161 -8.04 5.74 19.33
CA VAL A 161 -7.29 5.10 18.23
C VAL A 161 -6.92 6.16 17.21
N TYR A 162 -5.68 6.13 16.72
CA TYR A 162 -5.25 6.97 15.60
C TYR A 162 -4.90 6.13 14.38
N LEU A 163 -5.21 6.64 13.19
CA LEU A 163 -4.66 6.13 11.94
C LEU A 163 -3.78 7.22 11.33
N ASP A 164 -2.55 6.89 10.99
CA ASP A 164 -1.65 7.78 10.25
C ASP A 164 -1.38 7.22 8.86
N ALA A 165 -1.23 8.09 7.86
CA ALA A 165 -0.66 7.71 6.57
C ALA A 165 0.78 8.23 6.44
N TYR A 166 1.71 7.36 6.08
CA TYR A 166 3.13 7.68 5.90
C TYR A 166 3.61 7.28 4.50
N LYS A 167 4.29 8.20 3.81
CA LYS A 167 5.19 7.83 2.71
C LYS A 167 6.40 7.09 3.26
N LEU A 168 7.03 6.26 2.43
CA LEU A 168 8.23 5.50 2.82
C LEU A 168 9.45 6.39 3.13
N ASN A 169 9.39 7.70 2.91
CA ASN A 169 10.41 8.66 3.34
C ASN A 169 10.15 9.24 4.76
N GLY A 170 9.09 8.80 5.45
CA GLY A 170 8.72 9.30 6.79
C GLY A 170 7.81 10.53 6.78
N THR A 171 7.43 11.05 5.61
CA THR A 171 6.44 12.12 5.50
C THR A 171 5.08 11.58 5.93
N ARG A 172 4.52 12.12 7.02
CA ARG A 172 3.13 11.84 7.39
C ARG A 172 2.20 12.73 6.59
N LEU A 173 1.36 12.10 5.77
CA LEU A 173 0.35 12.80 4.98
C LEU A 173 -0.75 13.36 5.87
N TRP A 174 -1.26 12.54 6.79
CA TRP A 174 -2.35 12.93 7.69
C TRP A 174 -2.43 12.03 8.93
N ARG A 175 -3.27 12.44 9.88
CA ARG A 175 -3.71 11.65 11.05
C ARG A 175 -5.22 11.73 11.19
N ILE A 176 -5.89 10.58 11.27
CA ILE A 176 -7.28 10.44 11.72
C ILE A 176 -7.26 10.12 13.22
N ASP A 177 -8.06 10.85 14.00
CA ASP A 177 -8.34 10.56 15.41
C ASP A 177 -9.76 10.00 15.50
N LEU A 178 -9.90 8.70 15.76
CA LEU A 178 -11.22 8.06 15.82
C LEU A 178 -12.06 8.53 17.02
N GLY A 179 -11.44 9.24 17.96
CA GLY A 179 -12.15 9.90 19.04
C GLY A 179 -12.60 8.93 20.13
N ARG A 180 -13.23 9.51 21.15
CA ARG A 180 -13.59 8.79 22.39
C ARG A 180 -14.69 7.72 22.19
N ASN A 181 -15.45 7.83 21.11
CA ASN A 181 -16.60 6.96 20.85
C ASN A 181 -16.22 5.71 20.05
N ILE A 182 -14.95 5.55 19.70
CA ILE A 182 -14.37 4.31 19.17
C ILE A 182 -13.41 3.75 20.21
N ARG A 183 -13.70 2.55 20.72
CA ARG A 183 -12.89 1.88 21.74
C ARG A 183 -11.64 1.26 21.10
N ALA A 184 -10.51 1.32 21.81
CA ALA A 184 -9.26 0.70 21.34
C ALA A 184 -9.19 -0.79 21.72
N GLY A 185 -8.75 -1.60 20.76
CA GLY A 185 -8.59 -3.05 20.91
C GLY A 185 -8.72 -3.80 19.58
N ALA A 186 -8.26 -5.04 19.56
CA ALA A 186 -8.11 -5.83 18.34
C ALA A 186 -9.42 -6.04 17.55
N HIS A 187 -10.57 -6.07 18.24
CA HIS A 187 -11.86 -6.39 17.63
C HIS A 187 -12.72 -5.16 17.29
N TYR A 188 -12.21 -3.95 17.51
CA TYR A 188 -12.97 -2.71 17.27
C TYR A 188 -12.66 -2.13 15.90
N THR A 189 -11.50 -1.49 15.73
CA THR A 189 -11.16 -0.80 14.50
C THR A 189 -10.58 -1.78 13.48
N GLN A 190 -11.40 -2.14 12.50
CA GLN A 190 -10.98 -2.80 11.27
C GLN A 190 -10.95 -1.73 10.18
N PHE A 191 -9.77 -1.37 9.70
CA PHE A 191 -9.62 -0.38 8.63
C PHE A 191 -9.21 -1.08 7.34
N GLN A 192 -9.82 -0.66 6.24
CA GLN A 192 -9.52 -1.16 4.90
C GLN A 192 -8.85 -0.03 4.12
N VAL A 193 -7.85 -0.39 3.32
CA VAL A 193 -7.15 0.53 2.44
C VAL A 193 -7.21 -0.06 1.05
N PHE A 194 -7.92 0.61 0.15
CA PHE A 194 -8.17 0.13 -1.20
C PHE A 194 -8.66 1.28 -2.07
N ASP A 195 -8.42 1.20 -3.38
CA ASP A 195 -9.01 2.09 -4.40
C ASP A 195 -10.42 1.56 -4.74
N TYR A 196 -11.43 2.09 -4.06
CA TYR A 196 -12.80 1.61 -4.16
C TYR A 196 -13.55 2.17 -5.37
N ASP A 197 -13.17 3.35 -5.86
CA ASP A 197 -13.85 4.02 -6.97
C ASP A 197 -13.10 3.94 -8.31
N GLY A 198 -11.87 3.43 -8.29
CA GLY A 198 -11.04 3.18 -9.45
C GLY A 198 -10.36 4.42 -10.02
N ASP A 199 -10.22 5.50 -9.24
CA ASP A 199 -9.55 6.73 -9.68
C ASP A 199 -8.01 6.63 -9.69
N GLY A 200 -7.47 5.51 -9.22
CA GLY A 200 -6.03 5.23 -9.12
C GLY A 200 -5.42 5.65 -7.79
N LYS A 201 -6.24 6.05 -6.80
CA LYS A 201 -5.82 6.35 -5.43
C LYS A 201 -6.61 5.51 -4.45
N ALA A 202 -5.95 5.04 -3.41
CA ALA A 202 -6.61 4.27 -2.37
C ALA A 202 -7.29 5.19 -1.35
N GLU A 203 -8.48 4.80 -0.91
CA GLU A 203 -9.16 5.38 0.25
C GLU A 203 -8.94 4.54 1.50
N VAL A 204 -9.27 5.14 2.65
CA VAL A 204 -9.35 4.44 3.93
C VAL A 204 -10.81 4.37 4.38
N ALA A 205 -11.37 3.17 4.38
CA ALA A 205 -12.70 2.89 4.89
C ALA A 205 -12.59 2.29 6.30
N VAL A 206 -13.27 2.91 7.27
CA VAL A 206 -13.22 2.50 8.68
C VAL A 206 -14.50 2.91 9.40
N LYS A 207 -14.94 2.12 10.38
CA LYS A 207 -16.04 2.50 11.27
C LYS A 207 -15.65 3.75 12.07
N THR A 208 -16.50 4.77 12.05
CA THR A 208 -16.29 6.02 12.80
C THR A 208 -17.41 6.22 13.83
N ALA A 209 -17.37 7.34 14.56
CA ALA A 209 -18.43 7.73 15.46
C ALA A 209 -18.46 9.26 15.61
N ASP A 210 -19.45 9.77 16.34
CA ASP A 210 -19.46 11.17 16.77
C ASP A 210 -18.12 11.55 17.41
N GLY A 211 -17.52 12.64 16.96
CA GLY A 211 -16.26 13.16 17.49
C GLY A 211 -15.00 12.57 16.84
N THR A 212 -15.12 11.63 15.89
CA THR A 212 -14.00 11.29 14.99
C THR A 212 -13.54 12.54 14.24
N ARG A 213 -12.23 12.73 14.11
CA ARG A 213 -11.59 13.81 13.34
C ARG A 213 -10.85 13.20 12.17
N SER A 214 -11.22 13.61 10.96
CA SER A 214 -10.54 13.21 9.73
C SER A 214 -9.12 13.77 9.62
N GLY A 215 -8.38 13.34 8.61
CA GLY A 215 -7.04 13.84 8.29
C GLY A 215 -6.93 15.35 8.05
N THR A 216 -8.04 16.02 7.70
CA THR A 216 -8.12 17.48 7.50
C THR A 216 -8.53 18.22 8.77
N GLY A 217 -8.84 17.51 9.86
CA GLY A 217 -9.34 18.05 11.12
C GLY A 217 -10.85 18.22 11.19
N GLN A 218 -11.59 17.93 10.10
CA GLN A 218 -13.06 17.94 10.11
C GLN A 218 -13.59 16.89 11.08
N VAL A 219 -14.53 17.31 11.95
CA VAL A 219 -15.22 16.43 12.89
C VAL A 219 -16.42 15.77 12.21
N ILE A 220 -16.57 14.47 12.42
CA ILE A 220 -17.75 13.70 12.04
C ILE A 220 -18.77 13.77 13.19
N GLY A 221 -20.02 14.13 12.87
CA GLY A 221 -21.12 14.17 13.82
C GLY A 221 -20.94 15.22 14.94
N ASN A 222 -21.33 14.87 16.16
CA ASN A 222 -21.28 15.76 17.31
C ASN A 222 -19.94 15.70 18.05
N ALA A 223 -19.13 16.75 17.93
CA ALA A 223 -17.82 16.89 18.58
C ALA A 223 -17.83 16.70 20.11
N ASN A 224 -18.97 16.95 20.75
CA ASN A 224 -19.11 16.95 22.21
C ASN A 224 -19.75 15.66 22.75
N ALA A 225 -20.27 14.78 21.88
CA ALA A 225 -20.92 13.55 22.34
C ALA A 225 -19.92 12.64 23.07
N ASP A 226 -20.37 12.04 24.17
CA ASP A 226 -19.65 11.02 24.91
C ASP A 226 -20.60 9.87 25.21
N HIS A 227 -20.50 8.83 24.39
CA HIS A 227 -21.35 7.65 24.45
C HIS A 227 -20.73 6.53 25.31
N ARG A 228 -19.61 6.81 25.99
CA ARG A 228 -18.95 5.85 26.87
C ARG A 228 -19.73 5.66 28.16
N ASN A 229 -20.07 4.43 28.49
CA ASN A 229 -20.67 4.10 29.78
C ASN A 229 -19.62 4.07 30.92
N ALA A 230 -20.07 3.77 32.14
CA ALA A 230 -19.20 3.70 33.33
C ALA A 230 -18.10 2.63 33.22
N ASP A 231 -18.36 1.56 32.46
CA ASP A 231 -17.41 0.47 32.19
C ASP A 231 -16.50 0.76 30.98
N GLY A 232 -16.63 1.92 30.34
CA GLY A 232 -15.81 2.34 29.19
C GLY A 232 -16.16 1.70 27.85
N TYR A 233 -17.33 1.06 27.75
CA TYR A 233 -17.90 0.60 26.48
C TYR A 233 -18.73 1.69 25.81
N ILE A 234 -18.88 1.59 24.49
CA ILE A 234 -19.77 2.41 23.68
C ILE A 234 -20.83 1.46 23.10
N LEU A 235 -22.03 1.50 23.66
CA LEU A 235 -23.14 0.58 23.32
C LEU A 235 -24.41 1.33 22.90
N THR A 236 -24.30 2.65 22.76
CA THR A 236 -25.38 3.57 22.41
C THR A 236 -24.82 4.68 21.54
N GLY A 237 -25.69 5.42 20.86
CA GLY A 237 -25.31 6.51 19.97
C GLY A 237 -25.14 6.07 18.50
N PRO A 238 -24.95 7.02 17.58
CA PRO A 238 -24.74 6.73 16.16
C PRO A 238 -23.41 6.00 15.89
N GLU A 239 -23.40 5.19 14.83
CA GLU A 239 -22.26 4.41 14.33
C GLU A 239 -22.00 4.65 12.84
#